data_AF-A0A6J4KLX8-F1
#
_entry.id   AF-A0A6J4KLX8-F1
#
_cell.length_a   1.000
_cell.length_b   1.000
_cell.length_c   1.000
_cell.angle_alpha   90.00
_cell.angle_beta   90.00
_cell.angle_gamma   90.00
#
_symmetry.space_group_name_H-M   'P 1'
#
loop_
_entity.id
_entity.type
_entity.pdbx_description
1 polymer ?
#
loop_
_entity_poly.entity_id
_entity_poly.type
_entity_poly.pdbx_seq_one_letter_code
_entity_poly.pdbx_strand_id
1 'polypeptide(L)'
;MRNRLGPAALPRLARAAGLRRFAEHPVWGLSSCTPADQARLWLGLPELLPARHRAYALRLTETIVPSQRWGIARVRPRGWRLAFKGGWGSGTGAVSHQSALLRRGEERVAVSVMTVGSPSHAASLVTLEGVFRRLLRGL
;
A
#
# COMPACT_ATOMS: atom_id res chain seq x y z
N MET A 1 -11.26 -5.87 13.75
CA MET A 1 -10.22 -4.89 14.11
C MET A 1 -10.73 -3.89 15.15
N ARG A 2 -11.84 -3.20 14.88
CA ARG A 2 -12.53 -2.29 15.81
C ARG A 2 -12.82 -2.91 17.19
N ASN A 3 -13.28 -4.16 17.22
CA ASN A 3 -13.59 -4.88 18.48
C ASN A 3 -12.35 -5.29 19.30
N ARG A 4 -11.13 -5.22 18.74
CA ARG A 4 -9.88 -5.56 19.46
C ARG A 4 -9.06 -4.33 19.84
N LEU A 5 -9.15 -3.25 19.05
CA LEU A 5 -8.30 -2.05 19.21
C LEU A 5 -9.08 -0.81 19.65
N GLY A 6 -10.42 -0.88 19.66
CA GLY A 6 -11.30 0.25 19.94
C GLY A 6 -11.51 1.16 18.72
N PRO A 7 -12.57 1.99 18.74
CA PRO A 7 -12.97 2.83 17.60
C PRO A 7 -12.00 3.98 17.30
N ALA A 8 -11.17 4.39 18.27
CA ALA A 8 -10.24 5.51 18.08
C ALA A 8 -8.88 5.09 17.49
N ALA A 9 -8.62 3.78 17.34
CA ALA A 9 -7.29 3.29 16.94
C ALA A 9 -6.92 3.70 15.50
N LEU A 10 -7.81 3.51 14.54
CA LEU A 10 -7.57 3.88 13.14
C LEU A 10 -7.46 5.40 12.94
N PRO A 11 -8.36 6.24 13.48
CA PRO A 11 -8.20 7.70 13.41
C PRO A 11 -6.90 8.21 14.05
N ARG A 12 -6.47 7.61 15.17
CA ARG A 12 -5.21 7.98 15.83
C ARG A 12 -4.00 7.63 14.97
N LEU A 13 -4.00 6.43 14.39
CA LEU A 13 -2.94 6.01 13.45
C LEU A 13 -2.93 6.89 12.21
N ALA A 14 -4.10 7.22 11.65
CA ALA A 14 -4.22 8.10 10.50
C ALA A 14 -3.60 9.48 10.78
N ARG A 15 -3.88 10.07 11.95
CA ARG A 15 -3.24 11.34 12.37
C ARG A 15 -1.73 11.19 12.55
N ALA A 16 -1.27 10.13 13.21
CA ALA A 16 0.17 9.88 13.42
C ALA A 16 0.93 9.68 12.09
N ALA A 17 0.28 9.06 11.10
CA ALA A 17 0.82 8.88 9.75
C ALA A 17 0.64 10.11 8.84
N GLY A 18 0.01 11.18 9.32
CA GLY A 18 -0.25 12.40 8.54
C GLY A 18 -1.24 12.21 7.39
N LEU A 19 -2.19 11.27 7.51
CA LEU A 19 -3.24 11.08 6.52
C LEU A 19 -4.24 12.22 6.62
N ARG A 20 -4.50 12.88 5.49
CA ARG A 20 -5.33 14.08 5.41
C ARG A 20 -6.76 13.80 4.98
N ARG A 21 -6.96 12.70 4.22
CA ARG A 21 -8.24 12.38 3.58
C ARG A 21 -8.68 10.94 3.90
N PHE A 22 -8.21 10.40 5.04
CA PHE A 22 -8.67 9.11 5.54
C PHE A 22 -10.04 9.25 6.22
N ALA A 23 -10.98 8.40 5.84
CA ALA A 23 -12.26 8.26 6.52
C ALA A 23 -12.55 6.78 6.80
N GLU A 24 -12.69 6.43 8.08
CA GLU A 24 -13.14 5.11 8.50
C GLU A 24 -14.64 4.95 8.21
N HIS A 25 -15.04 3.75 7.81
CA HIS A 25 -16.44 3.40 7.59
C HIS A 25 -16.78 2.12 8.37
N PRO A 26 -17.97 2.04 9.03
CA PRO A 26 -18.34 0.87 9.82
C PRO A 26 -18.55 -0.40 8.98
N VAL A 27 -19.01 -0.23 7.74
CA VAL A 27 -19.12 -1.34 6.78
C VAL A 27 -17.74 -1.64 6.21
N TRP A 28 -17.36 -2.91 6.29
CA TRP A 28 -16.09 -3.41 5.76
C TRP A 28 -15.96 -3.10 4.26
N GLY A 29 -14.78 -2.64 3.84
CA GLY A 29 -14.49 -2.31 2.44
C GLY A 29 -14.90 -0.90 1.98
N LEU A 30 -15.62 -0.13 2.80
CA LEU A 30 -16.07 1.24 2.44
C LEU A 30 -15.27 2.37 3.09
N SER A 31 -14.22 2.05 3.86
CA SER A 31 -13.29 3.08 4.33
C SER A 31 -12.53 3.68 3.14
N SER A 32 -12.24 4.97 3.18
CA SER A 32 -11.61 5.68 2.07
C SER A 32 -10.31 6.37 2.49
N CYS A 33 -9.42 6.55 1.52
CA CYS A 33 -8.18 7.30 1.63
C CYS A 33 -7.72 7.73 0.24
N THR A 34 -6.67 8.55 0.16
CA THR A 34 -6.06 8.95 -1.12
C THR A 34 -4.74 8.19 -1.38
N PRO A 35 -4.26 8.16 -2.64
CA PRO A 35 -2.92 7.66 -2.92
C PRO A 35 -1.83 8.39 -2.12
N ALA A 36 -1.98 9.71 -1.94
CA ALA A 36 -1.06 10.51 -1.15
C ALA A 36 -1.06 10.12 0.34
N ASP A 37 -2.21 9.78 0.91
CA ASP A 37 -2.29 9.26 2.28
C ASP A 37 -1.54 7.93 2.38
N GLN A 38 -1.81 6.98 1.50
CA GLN A 38 -1.08 5.70 1.51
C GLN A 38 0.43 5.90 1.34
N ALA A 39 0.88 6.77 0.44
CA ALA A 39 2.30 7.07 0.30
C ALA A 39 2.92 7.61 1.60
N ARG A 40 2.23 8.51 2.33
CA ARG A 40 2.68 8.99 3.66
C ARG A 40 2.75 7.88 4.69
N LEU A 41 1.71 7.03 4.76
CA LEU A 41 1.70 5.87 5.64
C LEU A 41 2.90 4.96 5.38
N TRP A 42 3.15 4.61 4.11
CA TRP A 42 4.25 3.72 3.73
C TRP A 42 5.62 4.34 3.97
N LEU A 43 5.77 5.65 3.76
CA LEU A 43 7.03 6.36 4.01
C LEU A 43 7.41 6.35 5.50
N GLY A 44 6.44 6.53 6.40
CA GLY A 44 6.62 6.53 7.86
C GLY A 44 6.35 5.19 8.54
N LEU A 45 5.97 4.14 7.80
CA LEU A 45 5.54 2.86 8.37
C LEU A 45 6.55 2.26 9.37
N PRO A 46 7.87 2.24 9.09
CA PRO A 46 8.85 1.70 10.04
C PRO A 46 8.81 2.41 11.39
N GLU A 47 8.69 3.74 11.39
CA GLU A 47 8.65 4.59 12.58
C GLU A 47 7.33 4.47 13.35
N LEU A 48 6.24 4.18 12.67
CA LEU A 48 4.93 3.93 13.28
C LEU A 48 4.82 2.55 13.96
N LEU A 49 5.75 1.63 13.66
CA LEU A 49 5.77 0.28 14.23
C LEU A 49 6.59 0.25 15.52
N PRO A 50 6.10 -0.43 16.58
CA PRO A 50 6.92 -0.72 17.76
C PRO A 50 8.21 -1.44 17.35
N ALA A 51 9.35 -1.03 17.92
CA ALA A 51 10.67 -1.52 17.53
C ALA A 51 10.74 -3.06 17.48
N ARG A 52 10.19 -3.73 18.51
CA ARG A 52 10.13 -5.20 18.61
C ARG A 52 9.34 -5.90 17.49
N HIS A 53 8.45 -5.20 16.80
CA HIS A 53 7.59 -5.76 15.74
C HIS A 53 7.97 -5.28 14.34
N ARG A 54 8.85 -4.28 14.22
CA ARG A 54 9.20 -3.63 12.96
C ARG A 54 9.71 -4.61 11.91
N ALA A 55 10.72 -5.42 12.27
CA ALA A 55 11.31 -6.40 11.35
C ALA A 55 10.29 -7.45 10.90
N TYR A 56 9.44 -7.92 11.82
CA TYR A 56 8.39 -8.88 11.51
C TYR A 56 7.35 -8.30 10.53
N ALA A 57 6.84 -7.10 10.81
CA ALA A 57 5.84 -6.45 9.98
C ALA A 57 6.37 -6.14 8.57
N LEU A 58 7.60 -5.63 8.46
CA LEU A 58 8.23 -5.38 7.16
C LEU A 58 8.43 -6.68 6.37
N ARG A 59 8.90 -7.76 7.04
CA ARG A 59 9.05 -9.07 6.38
C ARG A 59 7.74 -9.54 5.76
N LEU A 60 6.61 -9.44 6.48
CA LEU A 60 5.30 -9.82 5.93
C LEU A 60 4.95 -9.07 4.63
N THR A 61 5.34 -7.80 4.53
CA THR A 61 5.11 -6.99 3.32
C THR A 61 6.15 -7.20 2.21
N GLU A 62 7.29 -7.81 2.51
CA GLU A 62 8.32 -8.17 1.53
C GLU A 62 8.07 -9.58 0.94
N THR A 63 7.48 -10.47 1.74
CA THR A 63 7.25 -11.89 1.43
C THR A 63 5.80 -12.20 1.02
N ILE A 64 5.14 -11.28 0.32
CA ILE A 64 3.80 -11.53 -0.24
C ILE A 64 3.82 -12.77 -1.14
N VAL A 65 2.82 -13.63 -0.98
CA VAL A 65 2.72 -14.93 -1.68
C VAL A 65 2.71 -14.77 -3.21
N PRO A 66 3.24 -15.75 -3.99
CA PRO A 66 3.42 -15.61 -5.43
C PRO A 66 2.17 -15.17 -6.21
N SER A 67 0.99 -15.70 -5.88
CA SER A 67 -0.28 -15.36 -6.57
C SER A 67 -0.71 -13.90 -6.39
N GLN A 68 -0.14 -13.18 -5.42
CA GLN A 68 -0.43 -11.76 -5.16
C GLN A 68 0.74 -10.83 -5.55
N ARG A 69 1.74 -11.34 -6.29
CA ARG A 69 2.90 -10.55 -6.78
C ARG A 69 2.67 -10.03 -8.20
N TRP A 70 1.64 -9.20 -8.35
CA TRP A 70 1.33 -8.44 -9.57
C TRP A 70 1.68 -6.94 -9.39
N GLY A 71 1.57 -6.13 -10.45
CA GLY A 71 1.78 -4.68 -10.38
C GLY A 71 3.22 -4.32 -9.96
N ILE A 72 3.40 -3.57 -8.87
CA ILE A 72 4.73 -3.13 -8.41
C ILE A 72 5.69 -4.30 -8.14
N ALA A 73 5.18 -5.45 -7.72
CA ALA A 73 5.99 -6.64 -7.47
C ALA A 73 6.64 -7.21 -8.75
N ARG A 74 6.07 -6.91 -9.92
CA ARG A 74 6.62 -7.24 -11.25
C ARG A 74 7.59 -6.18 -11.77
N VAL A 75 7.51 -4.96 -11.26
CA VAL A 75 8.44 -3.86 -11.62
C VAL A 75 9.77 -4.03 -10.90
N ARG A 76 9.73 -4.24 -9.57
CA ARG A 76 10.89 -4.52 -8.69
C ARG A 76 12.20 -3.85 -9.15
N PRO A 77 12.38 -2.53 -8.93
CA PRO A 77 13.61 -1.83 -9.29
C PRO A 77 14.86 -2.51 -8.72
N ARG A 78 15.92 -2.61 -9.53
CA ARG A 78 17.15 -3.32 -9.15
C ARG A 78 17.86 -2.59 -8.01
N GLY A 79 18.38 -3.33 -7.04
CA GLY A 79 19.07 -2.76 -5.87
C GLY A 79 18.15 -2.18 -4.79
N TRP A 80 16.83 -2.17 -5.00
CA TRP A 80 15.86 -1.72 -4.01
C TRP A 80 15.18 -2.90 -3.31
N ARG A 81 15.10 -2.84 -1.97
CA ARG A 81 14.22 -3.72 -1.21
C ARG A 81 12.78 -3.20 -1.32
N LEU A 82 11.84 -4.07 -1.63
CA LEU A 82 10.44 -3.73 -1.88
C LEU A 82 9.53 -4.35 -0.80
N ALA A 83 8.93 -3.50 0.01
CA ALA A 83 7.81 -3.83 0.88
C ALA A 83 6.53 -3.25 0.27
N PHE A 84 5.47 -4.05 0.14
CA PHE A 84 4.23 -3.57 -0.49
C PHE A 84 2.98 -4.29 0.04
N LYS A 85 1.82 -3.69 -0.23
CA LYS A 85 0.52 -4.35 -0.08
C LYS A 85 -0.40 -3.94 -1.23
N GLY A 86 -1.13 -4.91 -1.75
CA GLY A 86 -2.23 -4.69 -2.70
C GLY A 86 -3.61 -4.92 -2.09
N GLY A 87 -4.62 -4.33 -2.71
CA GLY A 87 -6.04 -4.54 -2.40
C GLY A 87 -6.90 -4.37 -3.65
N TRP A 88 -8.06 -5.02 -3.66
CA TRP A 88 -9.08 -4.93 -4.69
C TRP A 88 -10.47 -5.05 -4.05
N GLY A 89 -11.48 -4.51 -4.73
CA GLY A 89 -12.89 -4.64 -4.31
C GLY A 89 -13.47 -6.01 -4.66
N SER A 90 -14.63 -6.03 -5.31
CA SER A 90 -15.34 -7.24 -5.76
C SER A 90 -14.58 -8.12 -6.77
N GLY A 91 -13.40 -7.71 -7.23
CA GLY A 91 -12.66 -8.42 -8.28
C GLY A 91 -13.19 -8.16 -9.70
N THR A 92 -14.08 -7.18 -9.88
CA THR A 92 -14.59 -6.78 -11.20
C THR A 92 -13.77 -5.68 -11.86
N GLY A 93 -12.79 -5.10 -11.16
CA GLY A 93 -12.08 -3.90 -11.61
C GLY A 93 -12.65 -2.58 -11.08
N ALA A 94 -13.74 -2.63 -10.30
CA ALA A 94 -14.34 -1.45 -9.68
C ALA A 94 -13.34 -0.63 -8.86
N VAL A 95 -12.49 -1.29 -8.08
CA VAL A 95 -11.37 -0.66 -7.34
C VAL A 95 -10.21 -1.67 -7.26
N SER A 96 -8.99 -1.21 -7.56
CA SER A 96 -7.74 -1.92 -7.29
C SER A 96 -6.66 -0.94 -6.87
N HIS A 97 -5.74 -1.34 -6.00
CA HIS A 97 -4.63 -0.49 -5.60
C HIS A 97 -3.42 -1.28 -5.11
N GLN A 98 -2.26 -0.64 -5.18
CA GLN A 98 -1.07 -1.04 -4.44
C GLN A 98 -0.35 0.18 -3.89
N SER A 99 0.30 -0.04 -2.75
CA SER A 99 1.13 0.94 -2.10
C SER A 99 2.39 0.25 -1.59
N ALA A 100 3.52 0.94 -1.64
CA ALA A 100 4.81 0.33 -1.36
C ALA A 100 5.82 1.31 -0.77
N LEU A 101 6.81 0.74 -0.09
CA LEU A 101 8.04 1.37 0.35
C LEU A 101 9.22 0.65 -0.32
N LEU A 102 10.03 1.42 -1.05
CA LEU A 102 11.31 1.00 -1.60
C LEU A 102 12.43 1.57 -0.74
N ARG A 103 13.45 0.75 -0.45
CA ARG A 103 14.63 1.17 0.34
C ARG A 103 15.94 0.74 -0.32
N ARG A 104 16.93 1.64 -0.32
CA ARG A 104 18.31 1.38 -0.76
C ARG A 104 19.27 2.23 0.08
N GLY A 105 20.04 1.59 0.98
CA GLY A 105 20.81 2.33 1.98
C GLY A 105 19.91 3.24 2.82
N GLU A 106 20.23 4.53 2.87
CA GLU A 106 19.43 5.56 3.54
C GLU A 106 18.27 6.08 2.68
N GLU A 107 18.29 5.82 1.38
CA GLU A 107 17.27 6.27 0.44
C GLU A 107 15.95 5.50 0.66
N ARG A 108 14.85 6.25 0.62
CA ARG A 108 13.49 5.73 0.80
C ARG A 108 12.55 6.39 -0.20
N VAL A 109 11.79 5.57 -0.91
CA VAL A 109 10.73 6.03 -1.81
C VAL A 109 9.44 5.32 -1.45
N ALA A 110 8.38 6.07 -1.20
CA ALA A 110 7.03 5.52 -1.06
C ALA A 110 6.20 5.88 -2.29
N VAL A 111 5.46 4.91 -2.80
CA VAL A 111 4.61 5.08 -3.99
C VAL A 111 3.29 4.37 -3.79
N SER A 112 2.20 5.00 -4.23
CA SER A 112 0.87 4.42 -4.19
C SER A 112 0.12 4.73 -5.47
N VAL A 113 -0.53 3.72 -6.03
CA VAL A 113 -1.37 3.84 -7.22
C VAL A 113 -2.71 3.17 -6.92
N MET A 114 -3.79 3.88 -7.23
CA MET A 114 -5.17 3.41 -7.09
C MET A 114 -5.88 3.57 -8.43
N THR A 115 -6.66 2.58 -8.82
CA THR A 115 -7.50 2.60 -10.02
C THR A 115 -8.95 2.38 -9.61
N VAL A 116 -9.86 3.03 -10.34
CA VAL A 116 -11.31 2.84 -10.21
C VAL A 116 -11.90 2.57 -11.59
N GLY A 117 -13.00 1.83 -11.66
CA GLY A 117 -13.75 1.62 -12.91
C GLY A 117 -12.94 0.95 -14.04
N SER A 118 -11.99 0.08 -13.70
CA SER A 118 -11.27 -0.70 -14.72
C SER A 118 -12.23 -1.73 -15.34
N PRO A 119 -12.11 -2.04 -16.65
CA PRO A 119 -13.00 -3.00 -17.33
C PRO A 119 -13.02 -4.40 -16.72
N SER A 120 -11.93 -4.78 -16.04
CA SER A 120 -11.81 -6.03 -15.30
C SER A 120 -10.74 -5.90 -14.22
N HIS A 121 -10.68 -6.86 -13.28
CA HIS A 121 -9.54 -6.93 -12.37
C HIS A 121 -8.23 -7.15 -13.12
N ALA A 122 -8.18 -8.04 -14.11
CA ALA A 122 -6.99 -8.25 -14.93
C ALA A 122 -6.50 -6.96 -15.62
N ALA A 123 -7.41 -6.15 -16.16
CA ALA A 123 -7.07 -4.86 -16.75
C ALA A 123 -6.49 -3.89 -15.72
N SER A 124 -7.01 -3.89 -14.49
CA SER A 124 -6.45 -3.08 -13.40
C SER A 124 -5.02 -3.50 -13.04
N LEU A 125 -4.69 -4.80 -13.09
CA LEU A 125 -3.33 -5.29 -12.79
C LEU A 125 -2.31 -4.78 -13.81
N VAL A 126 -2.67 -4.84 -15.11
CA VAL A 126 -1.83 -4.31 -16.21
C VAL A 126 -1.63 -2.81 -16.06
N THR A 127 -2.70 -2.08 -15.72
CA THR A 127 -2.66 -0.63 -15.49
C THR A 127 -1.72 -0.29 -14.33
N LEU A 128 -1.88 -0.95 -13.19
CA LEU A 128 -1.03 -0.74 -12.01
C LEU A 128 0.44 -0.98 -12.35
N GLU A 129 0.75 -2.11 -12.99
CA GLU A 129 2.13 -2.43 -13.41
C GLU A 129 2.70 -1.35 -14.35
N GLY A 130 1.93 -0.93 -15.34
CA GLY A 130 2.33 0.09 -16.30
C GLY A 130 2.59 1.46 -15.67
N VAL A 131 1.76 1.88 -14.70
CA VAL A 131 1.96 3.14 -13.96
C VAL A 131 3.19 3.04 -13.06
N PHE A 132 3.37 1.96 -12.31
CA PHE A 132 4.57 1.77 -11.49
C PHE A 132 5.85 1.77 -12.32
N ARG A 133 5.87 1.12 -13.50
CA ARG A 133 7.04 1.16 -14.41
C ARG A 133 7.42 2.57 -14.82
N ARG A 134 6.43 3.45 -15.00
CA ARG A 134 6.66 4.86 -15.40
C ARG A 134 7.15 5.68 -14.22
N LEU A 135 6.50 5.57 -13.07
CA LEU A 135 6.86 6.32 -11.86
C LEU A 135 8.22 5.93 -11.30
N LEU A 136 8.61 4.66 -11.40
CA LEU A 136 9.86 4.13 -10.85
C LEU A 136 10.97 4.02 -11.89
N ARG A 137 10.78 4.64 -13.06
CA ARG A 137 11.80 4.65 -14.11
C ARG A 137 13.01 5.45 -13.59
N GLY A 138 14.19 4.82 -13.62
CA GLY A 138 15.45 5.46 -13.22
C GLY A 138 15.85 5.22 -11.75
N LEU A 139 15.04 4.51 -10.97
CA LEU A 139 15.45 3.99 -9.66
C LEU A 139 16.39 2.79 -9.78
#